data_AF-A0AAP0M8H0-F1
#
_entry.id   AF-A0AAP0M8H0-F1
#
_cell.length_a   1.000
_cell.length_b   1.000
_cell.length_c   1.000
_cell.angle_alpha   90.00
_cell.angle_beta   90.00
_cell.angle_gamma   90.00
#
_symmetry.space_group_name_H-M   'P 1'
#
loop_
_entity.id
_entity.type
_entity.pdbx_description
1 polymer ?
#
loop_
_entity_poly.entity_id
_entity_poly.type
_entity_poly.pdbx_seq_one_letter_code
_entity_poly.pdbx_strand_id
1 'polypeptide(L)'
;MSQNSNRHLMGDSLSSLIVKELKQLENRLERGITRISSKKIVEMEGFQQANMVTGQELNAIHALASRIFFSPVIIEGGSTAYSHTDKKILHLV
;
A
#
# COMPACT_ATOMS: atom_id res chain seq x y z
N MET A 1 -4.68 16.85 38.50
CA MET A 1 -5.70 17.87 38.13
C MET A 1 -5.59 18.24 36.64
N SER A 2 -6.03 17.37 35.71
CA SER A 2 -5.87 17.57 34.24
C SER A 2 -7.18 17.73 33.45
N GLN A 3 -8.34 17.69 34.11
CA GLN A 3 -9.62 17.72 33.38
C GLN A 3 -9.96 19.11 32.80
N ASN A 4 -9.49 20.19 33.41
CA ASN A 4 -9.97 21.54 33.04
C ASN A 4 -9.44 22.00 31.68
N SER A 5 -8.18 21.70 31.35
CA SER A 5 -7.60 22.12 30.06
C SER A 5 -8.14 21.32 28.87
N ASN A 6 -8.46 20.04 29.07
CA ASN A 6 -9.02 19.21 27.99
C ASN A 6 -10.44 19.64 27.63
N ARG A 7 -11.24 20.11 28.60
CA ARG A 7 -12.57 20.69 28.35
C ARG A 7 -12.53 21.87 27.39
N HIS A 8 -11.59 22.80 27.59
CA HIS A 8 -11.47 23.95 26.71
C HIS A 8 -11.02 23.54 25.30
N LEU A 9 -10.16 22.52 25.18
CA LEU A 9 -9.79 21.94 23.88
C LEU A 9 -10.99 21.29 23.17
N MET A 10 -11.99 20.83 23.92
CA MET A 10 -13.25 20.29 23.39
C MET A 10 -14.30 21.37 23.11
N GLY A 11 -14.01 22.64 23.39
CA GLY A 11 -14.95 23.74 23.23
C GLY A 11 -15.91 23.95 24.41
N ASP A 12 -15.72 23.24 25.52
CA ASP A 12 -16.53 23.41 26.73
C ASP A 12 -16.05 24.59 27.57
N SER A 13 -16.97 25.24 28.28
CA SER A 13 -16.69 26.30 29.28
C SER A 13 -15.85 27.49 28.77
N LEU A 14 -15.87 27.77 27.47
CA LEU A 14 -15.10 28.86 26.86
C LEU A 14 -15.47 30.25 27.40
N SER A 15 -16.70 30.44 27.88
CA SER A 15 -17.17 31.68 28.49
C SER A 15 -16.39 32.08 29.75
N SER A 16 -15.67 31.13 30.37
CA SER A 16 -14.82 31.38 31.54
C SER A 16 -13.44 31.95 31.20
N LEU A 17 -13.06 31.93 29.91
CA LEU A 17 -11.75 32.35 29.44
C LEU A 17 -11.75 33.83 29.04
N ILE A 18 -10.66 34.54 29.36
CA ILE A 18 -10.46 35.89 28.84
C ILE A 18 -9.93 35.86 27.39
N VAL A 19 -10.05 36.98 26.68
CA VAL A 19 -9.64 37.11 25.25
C VAL A 19 -8.21 36.61 25.00
N LYS A 20 -7.27 36.88 25.92
CA LYS A 20 -5.88 36.40 25.78
C LYS A 20 -5.78 34.88 25.82
N GLU A 21 -6.53 34.23 26.71
CA GLU A 21 -6.54 32.78 26.87
C GLU A 21 -7.26 32.11 25.70
N LEU A 22 -8.33 32.71 25.19
CA LEU A 22 -9.02 32.27 23.97
C LEU A 22 -8.08 32.28 22.76
N LYS A 23 -7.34 33.38 22.54
CA LYS A 23 -6.33 33.46 21.48
C LYS A 23 -5.24 32.41 21.64
N GLN A 24 -4.82 32.14 22.86
CA GLN A 24 -3.83 31.09 23.12
C GLN A 24 -4.38 29.69 22.83
N LEU A 25 -5.64 29.44 23.17
CA LEU A 25 -6.33 28.19 22.89
C LEU A 25 -6.47 27.97 21.38
N GLU A 26 -6.91 28.99 20.65
CA GLU A 26 -7.00 28.99 19.18
C GLU A 26 -5.66 28.66 18.53
N ASN A 27 -4.59 29.39 18.88
CA ASN A 27 -3.24 29.11 18.37
C ASN A 27 -2.77 27.67 18.65
N ARG A 28 -3.13 27.11 19.80
CA ARG A 28 -2.79 25.73 20.15
C ARG A 28 -3.55 24.73 19.28
N LEU A 29 -4.84 24.98 19.04
CA LEU A 29 -5.69 24.15 18.19
C LEU A 29 -5.23 24.19 16.73
N GLU A 30 -4.97 25.38 16.18
CA GLU A 30 -4.46 25.55 14.81
C GLU A 30 -3.15 24.78 14.59
N ARG A 31 -2.19 24.93 15.52
CA ARG A 31 -0.92 24.20 15.45
C ARG A 31 -1.10 22.69 15.59
N GLY A 32 -2.01 22.25 16.47
CA GLY A 32 -2.33 20.85 16.67
C GLY A 32 -2.94 20.21 15.42
N ILE A 33 -3.97 20.84 14.86
CA ILE A 33 -4.65 20.41 13.64
C ILE A 33 -3.67 20.36 12.47
N THR A 34 -2.86 21.42 12.28
CA THR A 34 -1.85 21.47 11.22
C THR A 34 -0.90 20.28 11.30
N ARG A 35 -0.36 19.98 12.49
CA ARG A 35 0.55 18.84 12.68
C ARG A 35 -0.13 17.49 12.38
N ILE A 36 -1.36 17.28 12.85
CA ILE A 36 -2.10 16.05 12.63
C ILE A 36 -2.38 15.86 11.13
N SER A 37 -2.86 16.90 10.46
CA SER A 37 -3.15 16.87 9.03
C SER A 37 -1.88 16.63 8.20
N SER A 38 -0.77 17.31 8.51
CA SER A 38 0.51 17.07 7.82
C SER A 38 1.02 15.65 8.01
N LYS A 39 0.95 15.09 9.23
CA LYS A 39 1.37 13.70 9.48
C LYS A 39 0.51 12.70 8.70
N LYS A 40 -0.80 12.91 8.66
CA LYS A 40 -1.73 12.07 7.90
C LYS A 40 -1.41 12.09 6.40
N ILE A 41 -1.06 13.24 5.84
CA ILE A 41 -0.65 13.36 4.43
C ILE A 41 0.58 12.49 4.17
N VAL A 42 1.64 12.63 4.98
CA VAL A 42 2.87 11.85 4.84
C VAL A 42 2.61 10.34 4.95
N GLU A 43 1.78 9.91 5.91
CA GLU A 43 1.41 8.50 6.07
C GLU A 43 0.62 7.98 4.86
N MET A 44 -0.30 8.78 4.32
CA MET A 44 -1.07 8.43 3.11
C MET A 44 -0.19 8.38 1.85
N GLU A 45 0.78 9.28 1.72
CA GLU A 45 1.77 9.25 0.62
C GLU A 45 2.67 8.00 0.73
N GLY A 46 3.12 7.66 1.94
CA GLY A 46 3.89 6.43 2.18
C GLY A 46 3.10 5.16 1.84
N PHE A 47 1.82 5.11 2.20
CA PHE A 47 0.95 3.97 1.85
C PHE A 47 0.69 3.88 0.34
N GLN A 48 0.46 5.02 -0.33
CA GLN A 48 0.33 5.05 -1.78
C GLN A 48 1.62 4.57 -2.45
N GLN A 49 2.79 5.04 -2.01
CA GLN A 49 4.07 4.62 -2.56
C GLN A 49 4.33 3.12 -2.37
N ALA A 50 3.99 2.55 -1.21
CA ALA A 50 4.06 1.11 -0.97
C ALA A 50 3.14 0.32 -1.93
N ASN A 51 1.97 0.86 -2.26
CA ASN A 51 1.04 0.24 -3.21
C ASN A 51 1.34 0.55 -4.69
N MET A 52 2.24 1.49 -5.03
CA MET A 52 2.69 1.68 -6.41
C MET A 52 3.66 0.57 -6.86
N VAL A 53 4.46 0.04 -5.94
CA VAL A 53 5.37 -1.09 -6.19
C VAL A 53 4.57 -2.33 -6.61
N THR A 54 3.45 -2.59 -5.94
CA THR A 54 2.58 -3.72 -6.28
C THR A 54 1.93 -3.56 -7.66
N GLY A 55 1.62 -2.34 -8.13
CA GLY A 55 1.07 -2.11 -9.48
C GLY A 55 2.06 -2.45 -10.61
N GLN A 56 3.33 -2.08 -10.43
CA GLN A 56 4.39 -2.43 -11.39
C GLN A 56 4.68 -3.94 -11.38
N GLU A 57 4.72 -4.56 -10.20
CA GLU A 57 4.85 -6.00 -10.04
C GLU A 57 3.69 -6.76 -10.68
N LEU A 58 2.44 -6.31 -10.48
CA LEU A 58 1.25 -6.91 -11.11
C LEU A 58 1.32 -6.84 -12.64
N ASN A 59 1.74 -5.70 -13.19
CA ASN A 59 1.93 -5.56 -14.63
C ASN A 59 3.04 -6.49 -15.15
N ALA A 60 4.16 -6.62 -14.43
CA ALA A 60 5.23 -7.55 -14.78
C ALA A 60 4.78 -9.01 -14.71
N ILE A 61 4.02 -9.38 -13.68
CA ILE A 61 3.42 -10.71 -13.53
C ILE A 61 2.48 -11.00 -14.69
N HIS A 62 1.62 -10.05 -15.09
CA HIS A 62 0.74 -10.21 -16.24
C HIS A 62 1.54 -10.39 -17.54
N ALA A 63 2.57 -9.58 -17.78
CA ALA A 63 3.43 -9.71 -18.95
C ALA A 63 4.15 -11.08 -19.00
N LEU A 64 4.66 -11.57 -17.85
CA LEU A 64 5.30 -12.88 -17.73
C LEU A 64 4.31 -14.03 -17.92
N ALA A 65 3.14 -13.96 -17.29
CA ALA A 65 2.06 -14.93 -17.46
C ALA A 65 1.63 -15.00 -18.93
N SER A 66 1.43 -13.86 -19.58
CA SER A 66 1.12 -13.81 -21.02
C SER A 66 2.21 -14.49 -21.85
N ARG A 67 3.47 -14.34 -21.48
CA ARG A 67 4.58 -15.01 -22.17
C ARG A 67 4.73 -16.49 -21.84
N ILE A 68 4.29 -16.96 -20.67
CA ILE A 68 4.33 -18.40 -20.34
C ILE A 68 3.13 -19.12 -20.96
N PHE A 69 1.92 -18.54 -20.85
CA PHE A 69 0.67 -19.16 -21.26
C PHE A 69 0.32 -18.96 -22.75
N PHE A 70 0.75 -17.85 -23.37
CA PHE A 70 0.51 -17.58 -24.80
C PHE A 70 1.78 -17.66 -25.67
N SER A 71 2.90 -18.16 -25.14
CA SER A 71 4.05 -18.48 -26.00
C SER A 71 3.84 -19.84 -26.69
N PRO A 72 4.05 -19.93 -28.02
CA PRO A 72 3.87 -21.18 -28.79
C PRO A 72 5.04 -22.18 -28.61
N VAL A 73 5.87 -22.04 -27.57
CA VAL A 73 7.04 -22.92 -27.38
C VAL A 73 6.66 -24.39 -27.08
N ILE A 74 5.37 -24.68 -26.81
CA ILE A 74 4.89 -26.06 -26.62
C ILE A 74 3.64 -26.40 -27.45
N ILE A 75 3.32 -25.62 -28.49
CA ILE A 75 2.29 -26.00 -29.46
C ILE A 75 2.86 -25.90 -30.88
N GLU A 76 3.95 -26.64 -31.13
CA GLU A 76 4.15 -27.25 -32.44
C GLU A 76 5.10 -28.44 -32.32
N GLY A 77 4.56 -29.56 -31.82
CA GLY A 77 5.01 -30.85 -32.29
C GLY A 77 4.66 -30.96 -33.77
N GLY A 78 5.64 -30.63 -34.63
CA GLY A 78 5.43 -30.59 -36.07
C GLY A 78 6.68 -30.67 -36.93
N SER A 79 7.80 -31.27 -36.49
CA SER A 79 8.67 -32.12 -37.35
C SER A 79 9.88 -32.70 -36.61
N THR A 80 10.17 -33.94 -36.99
CA THR A 80 11.16 -34.88 -36.48
C THR A 80 12.61 -34.42 -36.62
N ALA A 81 13.40 -34.55 -35.54
CA ALA A 81 14.74 -35.18 -35.55
C ALA A 81 15.43 -35.06 -34.18
N TYR A 82 15.01 -35.87 -33.21
CA TYR A 82 15.93 -36.28 -32.14
C TYR A 82 15.98 -37.80 -32.15
N SER A 83 17.05 -38.31 -32.79
CA SER A 83 17.47 -39.69 -32.66
C SER A 83 17.90 -39.94 -31.21
N HIS A 84 17.15 -40.74 -30.48
CA HIS A 84 17.72 -41.46 -29.35
C HIS A 84 17.09 -42.83 -29.21
N THR A 85 17.79 -43.82 -29.76
CA THR A 85 17.57 -45.25 -29.60
C THR A 85 17.85 -45.68 -28.17
N ASP A 86 16.82 -46.00 -27.39
CA ASP A 86 16.80 -47.23 -26.58
C ASP A 86 15.47 -47.37 -25.83
N LYS A 87 14.56 -48.19 -26.35
CA LYS A 87 13.34 -48.59 -25.65
C LYS A 87 13.65 -49.87 -24.86
N LYS A 88 14.26 -49.76 -23.68
CA LYS A 88 14.22 -50.86 -22.71
C LYS A 88 12.99 -50.64 -21.84
N ILE A 89 11.91 -51.30 -22.24
CA ILE A 89 10.60 -51.29 -21.60
C ILE A 89 10.79 -51.72 -20.14
N LEU A 90 10.58 -50.81 -19.19
CA LEU A 90 10.38 -51.18 -17.79
C LEU A 90 8.92 -51.63 -17.68
N HIS A 91 8.71 -52.93 -17.81
CA HIS A 91 7.42 -53.57 -17.56
C HIS A 91 7.24 -53.60 -16.03
N LEU A 92 6.40 -52.72 -15.50
CA LEU A 92 6.03 -52.75 -14.09
C LEU A 92 4.91 -53.79 -13.92
N VAL A 93 5.29 -54.97 -13.41
CA VAL A 93 4.37 -55.92 -12.77
C VAL A 93 4.15 -55.46 -11.33
#